data_AF-A0A0A2GUC7-F1
#
_entry.id   AF-A0A0A2GUC7-F1
#
_cell.length_a   1.000
_cell.length_b   1.000
_cell.length_c   1.000
_cell.angle_alpha   90.00
_cell.angle_beta   90.00
_cell.angle_gamma   90.00
#
_symmetry.space_group_name_H-M   'P 1'
#
loop_
_entity.id
_entity.type
_entity.pdbx_description
1 polymer ?
#
loop_
_entity_poly.entity_id
_entity_poly.type
_entity_poly.pdbx_seq_one_letter_code
_entity_poly.pdbx_strand_id
1 'polypeptide(L)'
;MKTRKIVDYVVINEYTEDSKNLLLRIDLKRDELNKKINNFKAYLENSLNEKKRLKFVQEVYNKYQNDLCPPLTIEEENEWDKNANKGSSFPFGEYDHPSKYEHFKADKVYTDFAKSNIKKSQTKYISTQKKINEAIIEIEDRCSEYSFQIEQLQRDLELIEKNPDPTLNKSVRTSFEQQILDLIQKGYEPVGGISVSKGISYQAMARYENS
;
A
#
# COMPACT_ATOMS: atom_id res chain seq x y z
N MET A 1 -29.63 -25.51 47.64
CA MET A 1 -28.71 -24.58 46.95
C MET A 1 -28.24 -23.56 47.97
N LYS A 2 -26.92 -23.36 48.17
CA LYS A 2 -26.42 -22.28 49.03
C LYS A 2 -26.66 -20.95 48.28
N THR A 3 -27.53 -20.09 48.80
CA THR A 3 -27.71 -18.72 48.31
C THR A 3 -26.43 -17.93 48.59
N ARG A 4 -25.71 -17.53 47.53
CA ARG A 4 -24.55 -16.62 47.65
C ARG A 4 -25.07 -15.21 47.95
N LYS A 5 -24.54 -14.58 49.00
CA LYS A 5 -24.88 -13.19 49.34
C LYS A 5 -23.97 -12.23 48.57
N ILE A 6 -24.57 -11.27 47.87
CA ILE A 6 -23.84 -10.20 47.17
C ILE A 6 -23.30 -9.22 48.23
N VAL A 7 -21.99 -8.95 48.20
CA VAL A 7 -21.32 -7.95 49.05
C VAL A 7 -21.04 -6.65 48.31
N ASP A 8 -20.98 -6.69 46.98
CA ASP A 8 -20.77 -5.50 46.17
C ASP A 8 -21.36 -5.70 44.77
N TYR A 9 -21.80 -4.60 44.14
CA TYR A 9 -22.47 -4.59 42.85
C TYR A 9 -22.07 -3.36 42.06
N VAL A 10 -21.55 -3.57 40.86
CA VAL A 10 -21.06 -2.51 39.97
C VAL A 10 -21.73 -2.66 38.61
N VAL A 11 -22.19 -1.54 38.05
CA VAL A 11 -22.62 -1.47 36.65
C VAL A 11 -21.64 -0.58 35.93
N ILE A 12 -20.98 -1.14 34.92
CA ILE A 12 -20.16 -0.38 33.98
C ILE A 12 -20.96 -0.21 32.70
N ASN A 13 -20.80 0.97 32.10
CA ASN A 13 -21.35 1.30 30.81
C ASN A 13 -20.27 1.95 29.94
N GLU A 14 -20.36 1.73 28.63
CA GLU A 14 -19.56 2.48 27.69
C GLU A 14 -20.34 2.66 26.40
N TYR A 15 -20.22 3.85 25.82
CA TYR A 15 -20.60 4.08 24.44
C TYR A 15 -19.57 3.39 23.56
N THR A 16 -19.92 2.21 23.04
CA THR A 16 -19.12 1.50 22.05
C THR A 16 -19.63 1.90 20.67
N GLU A 17 -18.87 2.73 19.94
CA GLU A 17 -19.15 3.00 18.51
C GLU A 17 -19.33 1.68 17.74
N ASP A 18 -18.58 0.65 18.17
CA ASP A 18 -18.70 -0.72 17.70
C ASP A 18 -19.56 -1.59 18.62
N SER A 19 -20.88 -1.44 18.51
CA SER A 19 -21.91 -2.35 19.10
C SER A 19 -21.78 -3.84 18.71
N LYS A 20 -20.79 -4.18 17.89
CA LYS A 20 -20.52 -5.51 17.36
C LYS A 20 -19.89 -6.39 18.44
N ASN A 21 -20.28 -7.67 18.48
CA ASN A 21 -19.61 -8.67 19.30
C ASN A 21 -18.09 -8.67 18.99
N LEU A 22 -17.30 -8.86 20.02
CA LEU A 22 -15.85 -8.91 20.01
C LEU A 22 -15.23 -9.76 18.87
N LEU A 23 -15.81 -10.94 18.54
CA LEU A 23 -15.38 -11.76 17.40
C LEU A 23 -15.59 -11.05 16.05
N LEU A 24 -16.74 -10.40 15.89
CA LEU A 24 -17.07 -9.64 14.67
C LEU A 24 -16.13 -8.44 14.48
N ARG A 25 -15.60 -7.86 15.57
CA ARG A 25 -14.60 -6.78 15.49
C ARG A 25 -13.23 -7.29 15.01
N ILE A 26 -12.81 -8.49 15.42
CA ILE A 26 -11.60 -9.13 14.91
C ILE A 26 -11.72 -9.37 13.40
N ASP A 27 -12.84 -9.94 12.97
CA ASP A 27 -13.07 -10.24 11.56
C ASP A 27 -13.04 -8.97 10.70
N LEU A 28 -13.67 -7.89 11.15
CA LEU A 28 -13.61 -6.60 10.44
C LEU A 28 -12.20 -6.02 10.36
N LYS A 29 -11.43 -6.07 11.47
CA LYS A 29 -10.03 -5.61 11.48
C LYS A 29 -9.17 -6.45 10.54
N ARG A 30 -9.41 -7.77 10.48
CA ARG A 30 -8.74 -8.70 9.55
C ARG A 30 -9.05 -8.33 8.09
N ASP A 31 -10.32 -8.11 7.77
CA ASP A 31 -10.76 -7.75 6.43
C ASP A 31 -10.19 -6.41 5.97
N GLU A 32 -10.14 -5.41 6.86
CA GLU A 32 -9.52 -4.12 6.58
C GLU A 32 -8.02 -4.23 6.30
N LEU A 33 -7.27 -5.01 7.10
CA LEU A 33 -5.85 -5.27 6.87
C LEU A 33 -5.62 -6.00 5.55
N ASN A 34 -6.41 -7.03 5.26
CA ASN A 34 -6.35 -7.75 3.98
C ASN A 34 -6.62 -6.82 2.80
N LYS A 35 -7.61 -5.94 2.90
CA LYS A 35 -7.90 -4.94 1.87
C LYS A 35 -6.72 -3.99 1.65
N LYS A 36 -6.10 -3.49 2.72
CA LYS A 36 -4.91 -2.63 2.63
C LYS A 36 -3.73 -3.36 1.99
N ILE A 37 -3.46 -4.60 2.39
CA ILE A 37 -2.39 -5.44 1.80
C ILE A 37 -2.63 -5.61 0.29
N ASN A 38 -3.85 -5.95 -0.12
CA ASN A 38 -4.18 -6.16 -1.53
C ASN A 38 -4.04 -4.87 -2.34
N ASN A 39 -4.42 -3.71 -1.79
CA ASN A 39 -4.21 -2.42 -2.43
C ASN A 39 -2.72 -2.13 -2.64
N PHE A 40 -1.88 -2.33 -1.61
CA PHE A 40 -0.44 -2.12 -1.75
C PHE A 40 0.23 -3.10 -2.70
N LYS A 41 -0.23 -4.36 -2.76
CA LYS A 41 0.22 -5.32 -3.77
C LYS A 41 -0.09 -4.84 -5.18
N ALA A 42 -1.29 -4.30 -5.42
CA ALA A 42 -1.66 -3.74 -6.71
C ALA A 42 -0.80 -2.51 -7.06
N TYR A 43 -0.54 -1.61 -6.10
CA TYR A 43 0.36 -0.47 -6.31
C TYR A 43 1.79 -0.91 -6.63
N LEU A 44 2.30 -1.91 -5.92
CA LEU A 44 3.61 -2.49 -6.16
C LEU A 44 3.69 -3.12 -7.56
N GLU A 45 2.71 -3.92 -7.95
CA GLU A 45 2.65 -4.54 -9.27
C GLU A 45 2.64 -3.48 -10.39
N ASN A 46 1.83 -2.44 -10.25
CA ASN A 46 1.78 -1.33 -11.20
C ASN A 46 3.15 -0.62 -11.29
N SER A 47 3.78 -0.35 -10.15
CA SER A 47 5.09 0.31 -10.07
C SER A 47 6.20 -0.55 -10.69
N LEU A 48 6.16 -1.87 -10.48
CA LEU A 48 7.10 -2.81 -11.10
C LEU A 48 6.92 -2.90 -12.61
N ASN A 49 5.69 -2.86 -13.11
CA ASN A 49 5.40 -2.81 -14.53
C ASN A 49 5.90 -1.49 -15.15
N GLU A 50 5.68 -0.36 -14.47
CA GLU A 50 6.23 0.95 -14.86
C GLU A 50 7.76 0.90 -14.93
N LYS A 51 8.43 0.33 -13.92
CA LYS A 51 9.88 0.15 -13.87
C LYS A 51 10.40 -0.67 -15.05
N LYS A 52 9.76 -1.81 -15.36
CA LYS A 52 10.15 -2.67 -16.50
C LYS A 52 10.13 -1.90 -17.81
N ARG A 53 9.08 -1.10 -18.01
CA ARG A 53 8.95 -0.24 -19.19
C ARG A 53 10.03 0.83 -19.25
N LEU A 54 10.29 1.55 -18.15
CA LEU A 54 11.34 2.57 -18.15
C LEU A 54 12.72 1.96 -18.40
N LYS A 55 12.99 0.76 -17.88
CA LYS A 55 14.24 0.03 -18.18
C LYS A 55 14.36 -0.33 -19.65
N PHE A 56 13.28 -0.80 -20.29
CA PHE A 56 13.26 -1.04 -21.73
C PHE A 56 13.61 0.23 -22.51
N VAL A 57 12.97 1.38 -22.20
CA VAL A 57 13.28 2.66 -22.84
C VAL A 57 14.74 3.07 -22.60
N GLN A 58 15.22 2.93 -21.37
CA GLN A 58 16.59 3.26 -20.98
C GLN A 58 17.62 2.41 -21.75
N GLU A 59 17.38 1.12 -21.93
CA GLU A 59 18.26 0.23 -22.70
C GLU A 59 18.37 0.67 -24.16
N VAL A 60 17.24 0.97 -24.80
CA VAL A 60 17.21 1.47 -26.19
C VAL A 60 17.93 2.82 -26.29
N TYR A 61 17.69 3.73 -25.35
CA TYR A 61 18.39 5.02 -25.30
C TYR A 61 19.90 4.86 -25.05
N ASN A 62 20.32 3.92 -24.20
CA ASN A 62 21.75 3.69 -23.98
C ASN A 62 22.41 3.13 -25.25
N LYS A 63 21.71 2.24 -25.97
CA LYS A 63 22.20 1.63 -27.22
C LYS A 63 22.49 2.68 -28.30
N TYR A 64 21.61 3.66 -28.46
CA TYR A 64 21.75 4.68 -29.52
C TYR A 64 22.34 6.01 -29.04
N GLN A 65 22.81 6.10 -27.80
CA GLN A 65 23.39 7.34 -27.25
C GLN A 65 24.57 7.87 -28.08
N ASN A 66 25.38 6.96 -28.63
CA ASN A 66 26.56 7.30 -29.41
C ASN A 66 26.45 6.91 -30.88
N ASP A 67 25.29 6.41 -31.32
CA ASP A 67 25.11 5.81 -32.64
C ASP A 67 23.89 6.37 -33.35
N LEU A 68 23.90 6.31 -34.69
CA LEU A 68 22.74 6.71 -35.46
C LEU A 68 21.67 5.62 -35.32
N CYS A 69 20.47 5.99 -34.92
CA CYS A 69 19.35 5.07 -34.87
C CYS A 69 18.69 5.02 -36.26
N PRO A 70 18.62 3.85 -36.93
CA PRO A 70 17.90 3.74 -38.19
C PRO A 70 16.40 3.99 -37.99
N PRO A 71 15.66 4.39 -39.06
CA PRO A 71 14.21 4.42 -39.01
C PRO A 71 13.66 3.03 -38.69
N LEU A 72 12.61 2.98 -37.89
CA LEU A 72 11.95 1.74 -37.51
C LEU A 72 11.11 1.21 -38.67
N THR A 73 10.96 -0.12 -38.76
CA THR A 73 9.88 -0.73 -39.55
C THR A 73 8.53 -0.58 -38.82
N ILE A 74 7.43 -0.81 -39.53
CA ILE A 74 6.07 -0.77 -38.95
C ILE A 74 5.96 -1.77 -37.78
N GLU A 75 6.56 -2.96 -37.91
CA GLU A 75 6.56 -3.97 -36.85
C GLU A 75 7.33 -3.48 -35.62
N GLU A 76 8.47 -2.83 -35.82
CA GLU A 76 9.30 -2.30 -34.73
C GLU A 76 8.66 -1.08 -34.04
N GLU A 77 7.95 -0.22 -34.79
CA GLU A 77 7.14 0.87 -34.20
C GLU A 77 6.03 0.33 -33.31
N ASN A 78 5.33 -0.71 -33.77
CA ASN A 78 4.30 -1.38 -32.97
C ASN A 78 4.89 -2.04 -31.72
N GLU A 79 6.09 -2.63 -31.82
CA GLU A 79 6.79 -3.19 -30.67
C GLU A 79 7.21 -2.10 -29.68
N TRP A 80 7.72 -0.97 -30.18
CA TRP A 80 8.03 0.19 -29.35
C TRP A 80 6.80 0.68 -28.61
N ASP A 81 5.69 0.91 -29.29
CA ASP A 81 4.48 1.40 -28.65
C ASP A 81 3.93 0.42 -27.61
N LYS A 82 4.01 -0.88 -27.90
CA LYS A 82 3.60 -1.94 -26.97
C LYS A 82 4.50 -2.06 -25.74
N ASN A 83 5.76 -1.65 -25.82
CA ASN A 83 6.71 -1.80 -24.72
C ASN A 83 6.97 -0.49 -23.98
N ALA A 84 7.20 0.62 -24.70
CA ALA A 84 7.50 1.95 -24.18
C ALA A 84 6.26 2.79 -23.86
N ASN A 85 5.15 2.60 -24.58
CA ASN A 85 3.95 3.45 -24.47
C ASN A 85 2.69 2.70 -23.99
N LYS A 86 2.78 1.37 -23.83
CA LYS A 86 1.63 0.56 -23.42
C LYS A 86 1.16 0.95 -22.04
N GLY A 87 -0.14 1.24 -21.99
CA GLY A 87 -0.87 1.54 -20.76
C GLY A 87 -0.26 2.72 -20.01
N SER A 88 -0.45 3.95 -20.50
CA SER A 88 -0.39 5.11 -19.60
C SER A 88 -0.94 6.39 -20.22
N SER A 89 -1.94 6.95 -19.54
CA SER A 89 -1.95 8.36 -19.17
C SER A 89 -0.69 8.67 -18.35
N PHE A 90 0.44 8.85 -19.00
CA PHE A 90 1.69 9.20 -18.33
C PHE A 90 1.74 10.71 -18.12
N PRO A 91 2.14 11.23 -16.95
CA PRO A 91 2.28 12.67 -16.77
C PRO A 91 3.35 13.28 -17.69
N PHE A 92 4.22 12.45 -18.27
CA PHE A 92 5.32 12.88 -19.15
C PHE A 92 5.06 12.65 -20.66
N GLY A 93 3.88 12.15 -21.05
CA GLY A 93 3.56 11.84 -22.45
C GLY A 93 4.21 10.54 -22.94
N GLU A 94 3.99 10.22 -24.23
CA GLU A 94 4.62 9.08 -24.91
C GLU A 94 6.13 9.28 -25.06
N TYR A 95 6.89 8.19 -24.93
CA TYR A 95 8.33 8.21 -25.18
C TYR A 95 8.59 8.15 -26.68
N ASP A 96 9.32 9.14 -27.19
CA ASP A 96 9.79 9.16 -28.57
C ASP A 96 10.89 8.11 -28.77
N HIS A 97 10.76 7.24 -29.78
CA HIS A 97 11.86 6.37 -30.17
C HIS A 97 13.07 7.20 -30.67
N PRO A 98 14.33 6.77 -30.42
CA PRO A 98 15.52 7.48 -30.88
C PRO A 98 15.59 7.73 -32.40
N SER A 99 14.90 6.93 -33.22
CA SER A 99 14.80 7.12 -34.67
C SER A 99 14.10 8.42 -35.09
N LYS A 100 13.26 9.01 -34.22
CA LYS A 100 12.58 10.29 -34.51
C LYS A 100 13.54 11.48 -34.53
N TYR A 101 14.77 11.32 -34.04
CA TYR A 101 15.79 12.35 -34.05
C TYR A 101 16.66 12.20 -35.31
N GLU A 102 16.15 12.66 -36.46
CA GLU A 102 16.73 12.52 -37.82
C GLU A 102 18.22 12.94 -37.93
N HIS A 103 18.75 13.70 -36.97
CA HIS A 103 20.10 14.25 -37.02
C HIS A 103 20.85 14.06 -35.69
N PHE A 104 21.02 12.81 -35.25
CA PHE A 104 21.68 12.52 -33.98
C PHE A 104 23.21 12.69 -34.01
N LYS A 105 23.84 12.64 -35.20
CA LYS A 105 25.25 12.95 -35.43
C LYS A 105 25.43 14.04 -36.47
N ALA A 106 26.39 14.93 -36.23
CA ALA A 106 26.90 15.84 -37.23
C ALA A 106 27.93 15.11 -38.10
N ASP A 107 27.61 14.85 -39.36
CA ASP A 107 28.66 14.63 -40.35
C ASP A 107 29.44 15.93 -40.62
N LYS A 108 30.69 15.78 -41.07
CA LYS A 108 31.59 16.91 -41.35
C LYS A 108 31.08 17.90 -42.40
N VAL A 109 30.02 17.56 -43.15
CA VAL A 109 29.54 18.30 -44.34
C VAL A 109 28.35 19.23 -44.04
N TYR A 110 27.84 19.27 -42.80
CA TYR A 110 26.64 20.06 -42.48
C TYR A 110 26.89 21.57 -42.37
N THR A 111 25.91 22.35 -42.86
CA THR A 111 25.82 23.80 -42.66
C THR A 111 25.59 24.15 -41.18
N ASP A 112 25.91 25.38 -40.76
CA ASP A 112 25.76 25.78 -39.35
C ASP A 112 24.31 25.75 -38.85
N PHE A 113 23.33 25.94 -39.75
CA PHE A 113 21.91 25.75 -39.45
C PHE A 113 21.59 24.28 -39.09
N ALA A 114 22.11 23.33 -39.86
CA ALA A 114 21.92 21.91 -39.58
C ALA A 114 22.63 21.47 -38.28
N LYS A 115 23.84 22.01 -38.01
CA LYS A 115 24.55 21.79 -36.72
C LYS A 115 23.72 22.25 -35.51
N SER A 116 22.98 23.37 -35.63
CA SER A 116 22.10 23.86 -34.57
C SER A 116 20.93 22.92 -34.28
N ASN A 117 20.30 22.38 -35.33
CA ASN A 117 19.19 21.43 -35.18
C ASN A 117 19.64 20.08 -34.60
N ILE A 118 20.83 19.60 -34.99
CA ILE A 118 21.49 18.43 -34.38
C ILE A 118 21.65 18.65 -32.87
N LYS A 119 22.22 19.79 -32.48
CA LYS A 119 22.46 20.11 -31.06
C LYS A 119 21.16 20.19 -30.24
N LYS A 120 20.09 20.75 -30.81
CA LYS A 120 18.75 20.77 -30.17
C LYS A 120 18.22 19.36 -29.94
N SER A 121 18.32 18.50 -30.95
CA SER A 121 17.87 17.10 -30.89
C SER A 121 18.64 16.29 -29.84
N GLN A 122 19.97 16.43 -29.82
CA GLN A 122 20.83 15.82 -28.78
C GLN A 122 20.48 16.32 -27.38
N THR A 123 20.21 17.62 -27.22
CA THR A 123 19.83 18.19 -25.92
C THR A 123 18.50 17.64 -25.44
N LYS A 124 17.49 17.55 -26.32
CA LYS A 124 16.18 16.95 -25.99
C LYS A 124 16.36 15.49 -25.56
N TYR A 125 17.15 14.72 -26.30
CA TYR A 125 17.43 13.32 -25.97
C TYR A 125 18.09 13.12 -24.61
N ILE A 126 19.19 13.84 -24.35
CA ILE A 126 19.93 13.75 -23.07
C ILE A 126 19.02 14.17 -21.91
N SER A 127 18.21 15.21 -22.10
CA SER A 127 17.23 15.63 -21.10
C SER A 127 16.19 14.54 -20.82
N THR A 128 15.65 13.90 -21.85
CA THR A 128 14.70 12.78 -21.70
C THR A 128 15.34 11.59 -21.00
N GLN A 129 16.57 11.22 -21.37
CA GLN A 129 17.32 10.13 -20.72
C GLN A 129 17.55 10.41 -19.23
N LYS A 130 17.90 11.65 -18.86
CA LYS A 130 18.04 12.06 -17.46
C LYS A 130 16.72 11.89 -16.68
N LYS A 131 15.60 12.35 -17.25
CA LYS A 131 14.27 12.20 -16.64
C LYS A 131 13.87 10.74 -16.45
N ILE A 132 14.21 9.87 -17.41
CA ILE A 132 13.97 8.42 -17.28
C ILE A 132 14.77 7.85 -16.10
N ASN A 133 16.04 8.23 -15.96
CA ASN A 133 16.88 7.78 -14.85
C ASN A 133 16.32 8.22 -13.49
N GLU A 134 15.92 9.50 -13.39
CA GLU A 134 15.30 10.05 -12.17
C GLU A 134 13.99 9.32 -11.83
N ALA A 135 13.13 9.09 -12.82
CA ALA A 135 11.87 8.36 -12.63
C ALA A 135 12.08 6.89 -12.21
N ILE A 136 13.13 6.21 -12.71
CA ILE A 136 13.46 4.85 -12.27
C ILE A 136 13.80 4.83 -10.78
N ILE A 137 14.61 5.79 -10.30
CA ILE A 137 15.00 5.91 -8.88
C ILE A 137 13.74 6.14 -8.03
N GLU A 138 12.87 7.08 -8.42
CA GLU A 138 11.63 7.35 -7.69
C GLU A 138 10.69 6.14 -7.63
N ILE A 139 10.62 5.33 -8.69
CA ILE A 139 9.86 4.08 -8.67
C ILE A 139 10.50 3.05 -7.74
N GLU A 140 11.83 2.97 -7.70
CA GLU A 140 12.56 2.07 -6.79
C GLU A 140 12.28 2.40 -5.32
N ASP A 141 12.26 3.69 -4.98
CA ASP A 141 11.90 4.17 -3.64
C ASP A 141 10.45 3.80 -3.29
N ARG A 142 9.49 4.10 -4.20
CA ARG A 142 8.07 3.74 -4.01
C ARG A 142 7.86 2.22 -3.86
N CYS A 143 8.54 1.41 -4.67
CA CYS A 143 8.46 -0.05 -4.56
C CYS A 143 8.97 -0.56 -3.21
N SER A 144 10.07 0.04 -2.72
CA SER A 144 10.66 -0.30 -1.42
C SER A 144 9.71 0.06 -0.28
N GLU A 145 9.09 1.25 -0.34
CA GLU A 145 8.09 1.70 0.63
C GLU A 145 6.87 0.75 0.67
N TYR A 146 6.28 0.44 -0.49
CA TYR A 146 5.12 -0.46 -0.55
C TYR A 146 5.44 -1.87 -0.06
N SER A 147 6.63 -2.40 -0.39
CA SER A 147 7.06 -3.72 0.08
C SER A 147 7.17 -3.74 1.61
N PHE A 148 7.77 -2.71 2.20
CA PHE A 148 7.87 -2.57 3.65
C PHE A 148 6.51 -2.47 4.33
N GLN A 149 5.59 -1.68 3.78
CA GLN A 149 4.22 -1.55 4.31
C GLN A 149 3.45 -2.87 4.23
N ILE A 150 3.61 -3.65 3.15
CA ILE A 150 3.04 -5.00 3.04
C ILE A 150 3.58 -5.91 4.16
N GLU A 151 4.90 -5.93 4.38
CA GLU A 151 5.51 -6.74 5.44
C GLU A 151 4.99 -6.38 6.83
N GLN A 152 4.87 -5.08 7.14
CA GLN A 152 4.32 -4.63 8.42
C GLN A 152 2.87 -5.09 8.62
N LEU A 153 2.01 -4.87 7.62
CA LEU A 153 0.61 -5.28 7.67
C LEU A 153 0.45 -6.80 7.77
N GLN A 154 1.35 -7.57 7.15
CA GLN A 154 1.36 -9.03 7.27
C GLN A 154 1.76 -9.49 8.67
N ARG A 155 2.72 -8.83 9.33
CA ARG A 155 3.06 -9.11 10.74
C ARG A 155 1.88 -8.80 11.66
N ASP A 156 1.19 -7.69 11.44
CA ASP A 156 -0.01 -7.32 12.20
C ASP A 156 -1.13 -8.37 12.04
N LEU A 157 -1.33 -8.86 10.82
CA LEU A 157 -2.27 -9.93 10.52
C LEU A 157 -1.89 -11.24 11.24
N GLU A 158 -0.62 -11.62 11.20
CA GLU A 158 -0.10 -12.83 11.86
C GLU A 158 -0.25 -12.76 13.38
N LEU A 159 -0.08 -11.58 13.99
CA LEU A 159 -0.32 -11.37 15.42
C LEU A 159 -1.79 -11.59 15.80
N ILE A 160 -2.72 -11.17 14.93
CA ILE A 160 -4.16 -11.43 15.11
C ILE A 160 -4.45 -12.92 14.94
N GLU A 161 -3.88 -13.59 13.94
CA GLU A 161 -4.11 -15.02 13.68
C GLU A 161 -3.54 -15.95 14.76
N LYS A 162 -2.39 -15.60 15.36
CA LYS A 162 -1.77 -16.39 16.45
C LYS A 162 -2.45 -16.24 17.79
N ASN A 163 -3.21 -15.15 18.01
CA ASN A 163 -4.02 -14.93 19.21
C ASN A 163 -5.47 -14.61 18.81
N PRO A 164 -6.21 -15.60 18.29
CA PRO A 164 -7.59 -15.42 17.89
C PRO A 164 -8.51 -15.29 19.11
N ASP A 165 -8.04 -15.66 20.31
CA ASP A 165 -8.77 -15.42 21.55
C ASP A 165 -8.84 -13.91 21.79
N PRO A 166 -10.02 -13.31 21.59
CA PRO A 166 -10.14 -11.88 21.69
C PRO A 166 -9.98 -11.39 23.13
N THR A 167 -10.17 -12.28 24.11
CA THR A 167 -9.90 -11.93 25.50
C THR A 167 -8.42 -11.77 25.75
N LEU A 168 -7.52 -12.38 24.99
CA LEU A 168 -6.06 -12.27 25.18
C LEU A 168 -5.41 -11.18 24.30
N ASN A 169 -6.08 -10.73 23.24
CA ASN A 169 -5.55 -9.74 22.32
C ASN A 169 -5.75 -8.30 22.84
N LYS A 170 -4.75 -7.77 23.58
CA LYS A 170 -4.75 -6.39 24.11
C LYS A 170 -5.03 -5.31 23.05
N SER A 171 -4.70 -5.54 21.78
CA SER A 171 -4.89 -4.55 20.70
C SER A 171 -6.34 -4.45 20.19
N VAL A 172 -7.23 -5.34 20.65
CA VAL A 172 -8.63 -5.42 20.22
C VAL A 172 -9.59 -5.12 21.38
N ARG A 173 -9.09 -5.09 22.63
CA ARG A 173 -9.91 -4.80 23.81
C ARG A 173 -10.34 -3.33 23.83
N THR A 174 -11.63 -3.07 24.05
CA THR A 174 -12.09 -1.73 24.39
C THR A 174 -11.76 -1.40 25.85
N SER A 175 -11.81 -0.11 26.21
CA SER A 175 -11.72 0.32 27.61
C SER A 175 -12.79 -0.35 28.48
N PHE A 176 -14.00 -0.58 27.95
CA PHE A 176 -15.05 -1.33 28.64
C PHE A 176 -14.68 -2.79 28.92
N GLU A 177 -14.13 -3.51 27.95
CA GLU A 177 -13.72 -4.91 28.14
C GLU A 177 -12.56 -5.01 29.14
N GLN A 178 -11.64 -4.03 29.12
CA GLN A 178 -10.56 -3.96 30.09
C GLN A 178 -11.10 -3.72 31.51
N GLN A 179 -12.09 -2.84 31.68
CA GLN A 179 -12.75 -2.62 32.97
C GLN A 179 -13.46 -3.88 33.50
N ILE A 180 -14.12 -4.65 32.63
CA ILE A 180 -14.72 -5.94 33.01
C ILE A 180 -13.65 -6.89 33.54
N LEU A 181 -12.55 -7.06 32.80
CA LEU A 181 -11.46 -7.96 33.18
C LEU A 181 -10.79 -7.54 34.49
N ASP A 182 -10.58 -6.25 34.70
CA ASP A 182 -10.01 -5.72 35.94
C ASP A 182 -10.93 -5.97 37.15
N LEU A 183 -12.26 -5.91 36.96
CA LEU A 183 -13.24 -6.27 38.00
C LEU A 183 -13.22 -7.77 38.29
N ILE A 184 -13.09 -8.62 37.27
CA ILE A 184 -12.95 -10.08 37.46
C ILE A 184 -11.71 -10.38 38.31
N GLN A 185 -10.58 -9.73 38.03
CA GLN A 185 -9.35 -9.89 38.84
C GLN A 185 -9.52 -9.46 40.30
N LYS A 186 -10.43 -8.51 40.57
CA LYS A 186 -10.79 -8.05 41.92
C LYS A 186 -11.84 -8.94 42.62
N GLY A 187 -12.23 -10.04 42.00
CA GLY A 187 -13.17 -11.03 42.55
C GLY A 187 -14.64 -10.78 42.21
N TYR A 188 -14.96 -9.93 41.24
CA TYR A 188 -16.34 -9.76 40.78
C TYR A 188 -16.69 -10.79 39.69
N GLU A 189 -17.92 -11.26 39.69
CA GLU A 189 -18.49 -12.17 38.68
C GLU A 189 -19.55 -11.43 37.84
N PRO A 190 -19.66 -11.71 36.53
CA PRO A 190 -20.71 -11.14 35.69
C PRO A 190 -22.08 -11.73 36.04
N VAL A 191 -23.05 -10.87 36.35
CA VAL A 191 -24.42 -11.28 36.74
C VAL A 191 -25.46 -10.99 35.68
N GLY A 192 -25.13 -10.18 34.67
CA GLY A 192 -25.99 -9.89 33.53
C GLY A 192 -25.44 -8.75 32.68
N GLY A 193 -25.72 -8.76 31.39
CA GLY A 193 -25.32 -7.70 30.46
C GLY A 193 -26.39 -7.47 29.41
N ILE A 194 -26.51 -6.23 28.95
CA ILE A 194 -27.46 -5.85 27.89
C ILE A 194 -26.72 -4.94 26.91
N SER A 195 -26.79 -5.28 25.62
CA SER A 195 -26.45 -4.36 24.54
C SER A 195 -27.74 -3.67 24.10
N VAL A 196 -27.75 -2.33 24.12
CA VAL A 196 -28.93 -1.53 23.79
C VAL A 196 -28.77 -0.93 22.40
N SER A 197 -29.89 -0.74 21.68
CA SER A 197 -29.89 0.02 20.43
C SER A 197 -29.25 1.39 20.66
N LYS A 198 -28.34 1.81 19.75
CA LYS A 198 -27.40 2.96 19.84
C LYS A 198 -26.00 2.65 20.40
N GLY A 199 -25.62 1.38 20.51
CA GLY A 199 -24.22 0.98 20.76
C GLY A 199 -23.71 1.23 22.17
N ILE A 200 -24.61 1.38 23.14
CA ILE A 200 -24.22 1.41 24.55
C ILE A 200 -24.28 -0.03 25.08
N SER A 201 -23.17 -0.47 25.67
CA SER A 201 -23.06 -1.77 26.32
C SER A 201 -23.07 -1.58 27.83
N TYR A 202 -23.86 -2.40 28.53
CA TYR A 202 -23.91 -2.44 29.99
C TYR A 202 -23.49 -3.83 30.47
N GLN A 203 -22.65 -3.88 31.50
CA GLN A 203 -22.29 -5.10 32.19
C GLN A 203 -22.46 -4.89 33.69
N ALA A 204 -23.34 -5.68 34.29
CA ALA A 204 -23.48 -5.78 35.73
C ALA A 204 -22.52 -6.86 36.26
N MET A 205 -21.81 -6.50 37.32
CA MET A 205 -20.80 -7.30 37.99
C MET A 205 -21.12 -7.34 39.49
N ALA A 206 -21.03 -8.50 40.13
CA ALA A 206 -21.27 -8.64 41.56
C ALA A 206 -20.12 -9.37 42.23
N ARG A 207 -19.75 -8.95 43.45
CA ARG A 207 -18.85 -9.71 44.32
C ARG A 207 -19.68 -10.39 45.40
N TYR A 208 -19.32 -11.62 45.76
CA TYR A 208 -20.03 -12.41 46.77
C TYR A 208 -19.20 -12.56 48.05
N GLU A 209 -19.84 -12.91 49.17
CA GLU A 209 -19.11 -13.34 50.38
C GLU A 209 -18.30 -14.61 50.04
N ASN A 210 -17.02 -14.63 50.43
CA ASN A 210 -16.23 -15.85 50.38
C ASN A 210 -16.87 -16.87 51.33
N SER A 211 -17.20 -18.05 50.80
CA SER A 211 -17.76 -19.17 51.58
C SER A 211 -16.70 -19.87 52.42
#